data_AF-A0A7X3R891-F1
#
_entry.id   AF-A0A7X3R891-F1
#
_cell.length_a   1.000
_cell.length_b   1.000
_cell.length_c   1.000
_cell.angle_alpha   90.00
_cell.angle_beta   90.00
_cell.angle_gamma   90.00
#
_symmetry.space_group_name_H-M   'P 1'
#
loop_
_entity.id
_entity.type
_entity.pdbx_description
1 polymer ?
#
loop_
_entity_poly.entity_id
_entity_poly.type
_entity_poly.pdbx_seq_one_letter_code
_entity_poly.pdbx_strand_id
1 'polypeptide(L)'
;HWRPRAGIQREDQFSDGTLRLIGMLWALLEGESMLFLEEPELCLHPGIVNRLAALILRMQRNTGRQVLISTHSAVLLSDPDIEPEEVLLLKPVHEGSAAEVTGDVTDALLLLDRDVAEERAPRERTLEKDPNQLSLFE
;
A
#
# COMPACT_ATOMS: atom_id res chain seq x y z
N HIS A 1 2.03 8.96 22.91
CA HIS A 1 2.76 8.46 24.10
C HIS A 1 4.20 9.01 24.08
N TRP A 2 4.38 10.33 23.99
CA TRP A 2 5.71 10.97 23.93
C TRP A 2 6.22 11.25 25.35
N ARG A 3 7.43 10.81 25.68
CA ARG A 3 8.07 11.05 26.99
C ARG A 3 9.39 11.80 26.78
N PRO A 4 9.47 13.10 27.13
CA PRO A 4 10.65 13.93 26.88
C PRO A 4 11.91 13.54 27.69
N ARG A 5 11.81 12.51 28.54
CA ARG A 5 12.94 11.87 29.26
C ARG A 5 12.83 10.33 29.21
N ALA A 6 12.25 9.77 28.14
CA ALA A 6 12.35 8.34 27.93
C ALA A 6 13.83 7.98 27.75
N GLY A 7 14.33 7.05 28.57
CA GLY A 7 15.65 6.47 28.38
C GLY A 7 15.68 5.55 27.15
N ILE A 8 16.36 4.41 27.28
CA ILE A 8 16.39 3.37 26.25
C ILE A 8 14.95 2.91 25.96
N GLN A 9 14.56 2.97 24.68
CA GLN A 9 13.29 2.42 24.19
C GLN A 9 13.53 1.10 23.48
N ARG A 10 12.66 0.12 23.71
CA ARG A 10 12.69 -1.21 23.09
C ARG A 10 11.52 -1.38 22.11
N GLU A 11 11.57 -2.40 21.26
CA GLU A 11 10.52 -2.62 20.25
C GLU A 11 9.11 -2.76 20.85
N ASP A 12 8.98 -3.37 22.03
CA ASP A 12 7.70 -3.59 22.72
C ASP A 12 7.06 -2.30 23.27
N GLN A 13 7.74 -1.16 23.14
CA GLN A 13 7.26 0.14 23.56
C GLN A 13 6.75 1.00 22.39
N PHE A 14 6.94 0.55 21.14
CA PHE A 14 6.46 1.23 19.94
C PHE A 14 5.08 0.73 19.50
N SER A 15 4.34 1.57 18.77
CA SER A 15 3.16 1.10 18.06
C SER A 15 3.56 0.24 16.87
N ASP A 16 2.68 -0.65 16.43
CA ASP A 16 2.90 -1.50 15.26
C ASP A 16 3.28 -0.67 14.01
N GLY A 17 2.56 0.42 13.76
CA GLY A 17 2.88 1.35 12.66
C GLY A 17 4.28 1.96 12.77
N THR A 18 4.81 2.19 13.98
CA THR A 18 6.17 2.70 14.16
C THR A 18 7.20 1.62 13.86
N LEU A 19 6.97 0.38 14.30
CA LEU A 19 7.85 -0.76 13.99
C LEU A 19 7.88 -1.05 12.49
N ARG A 20 6.71 -1.05 11.84
CA ARG A 20 6.59 -1.18 10.37
C ARG A 20 7.33 -0.07 9.64
N LEU A 21 7.18 1.18 10.06
CA LEU A 21 7.90 2.31 9.48
C LEU A 21 9.41 2.13 9.61
N ILE A 22 9.91 1.73 10.78
CA ILE A 22 11.35 1.46 10.98
C ILE A 22 11.82 0.34 10.06
N GLY A 23 11.08 -0.77 10.00
CA GLY A 23 11.41 -1.91 9.13
C GLY A 23 11.42 -1.55 7.65
N MET A 24 10.44 -0.78 7.19
CA MET A 24 10.38 -0.27 5.82
C MET A 24 11.55 0.67 5.49
N LEU A 25 11.87 1.62 6.39
CA LEU A 25 13.01 2.52 6.20
C LEU A 25 14.33 1.75 6.17
N TRP A 26 14.48 0.73 7.02
CA TRP A 26 15.63 -0.16 6.98
C TRP A 26 15.71 -0.89 5.64
N ALA A 27 14.61 -1.52 5.22
CA ALA A 27 14.54 -2.24 3.95
C ALA A 27 14.92 -1.33 2.78
N LEU A 28 14.44 -0.09 2.73
CA LEU A 28 14.77 0.89 1.69
C LEU A 28 16.25 1.29 1.68
N LEU A 29 16.92 1.30 2.84
CA LEU A 29 18.35 1.59 2.96
C LEU A 29 19.24 0.39 2.64
N GLU A 30 18.73 -0.83 2.80
CA GLU A 30 19.50 -2.05 2.68
C GLU A 30 19.51 -2.59 1.25
N GLY A 31 20.66 -2.46 0.57
CA GLY A 31 20.92 -3.08 -0.73
C GLY A 31 20.44 -2.28 -1.94
N GLU A 32 20.79 -2.78 -3.13
CA GLU A 32 20.55 -2.11 -4.42
C GLU A 32 19.60 -2.90 -5.34
N SER A 33 19.20 -4.11 -4.96
CA SER A 33 18.29 -4.97 -5.74
C SER A 33 16.83 -4.52 -5.65
N MET A 34 15.95 -4.97 -6.54
CA MET A 34 14.52 -4.68 -6.46
C MET A 34 13.93 -4.90 -5.04
N LEU A 35 13.09 -3.97 -4.58
CA LEU A 35 12.28 -4.08 -3.37
C LEU A 35 10.81 -4.15 -3.73
N PHE A 36 10.07 -5.01 -3.05
CA PHE A 36 8.62 -5.02 -3.12
C PHE A 36 8.03 -4.65 -1.75
N LEU A 37 7.13 -3.68 -1.73
CA LEU A 37 6.45 -3.20 -0.54
C LEU A 37 4.94 -3.42 -0.71
N GLU A 38 4.41 -4.35 0.07
CA GLU A 38 2.97 -4.64 0.12
C GLU A 38 2.27 -3.69 1.10
N GLU A 39 1.32 -2.90 0.60
CA GLU A 39 0.51 -1.93 1.37
C GLU A 39 1.31 -1.19 2.47
N PRO A 40 2.38 -0.46 2.12
CA PRO A 40 3.27 0.15 3.10
C PRO A 40 2.58 1.23 3.96
N GLU A 41 1.41 1.72 3.55
CA GLU A 41 0.54 2.63 4.31
C GLU A 41 -0.19 1.96 5.49
N LEU A 42 -0.30 0.63 5.49
CA LEU A 42 -1.14 -0.07 6.46
C LEU A 42 -0.57 0.09 7.89
N CYS A 43 -1.45 0.43 8.83
CA CYS A 43 -1.14 0.82 10.21
C CYS A 43 -0.41 2.18 10.37
N LEU A 44 -0.21 2.96 9.30
CA LEU A 44 0.37 4.30 9.39
C LEU A 44 -0.70 5.39 9.56
N HIS A 45 -0.32 6.45 10.27
CA HIS A 45 -1.16 7.64 10.36
C HIS A 45 -1.23 8.34 8.99
N PRO A 46 -2.40 8.87 8.56
CA PRO A 46 -2.54 9.50 7.24
C PRO A 46 -1.52 10.61 6.96
N GLY A 47 -1.14 11.39 7.98
CA GLY A 47 -0.10 12.41 7.86
C GLY A 47 1.30 11.88 7.48
N ILE A 48 1.59 10.60 7.74
CA ILE A 48 2.81 9.92 7.29
C ILE A 48 2.62 9.41 5.86
N VAL A 49 1.47 8.79 5.57
CA VAL A 49 1.13 8.25 4.24
C VAL A 49 1.24 9.34 3.15
N ASN A 50 0.77 10.55 3.43
CA ASN A 50 0.90 11.72 2.55
C ASN A 50 2.35 12.11 2.16
N ARG A 51 3.35 11.57 2.85
CA ARG A 51 4.77 11.86 2.60
C ARG A 51 5.54 10.62 2.16
N LEU A 52 4.86 9.47 2.09
CA LEU A 52 5.50 8.19 1.96
C LEU A 52 6.05 7.97 0.54
N ALA A 53 5.27 8.28 -0.50
CA ALA A 53 5.70 8.18 -1.89
C ALA A 53 6.92 9.07 -2.16
N ALA A 54 6.84 10.38 -1.87
CA ALA A 54 7.98 11.28 -1.97
C ALA A 54 9.23 10.82 -1.17
N LEU A 55 9.06 10.21 0.00
CA LEU A 55 10.17 9.66 0.77
C LEU A 55 10.82 8.47 0.04
N ILE A 56 10.02 7.53 -0.46
CA ILE A 56 10.50 6.34 -1.18
C ILE A 56 11.24 6.78 -2.45
N LEU A 57 10.66 7.67 -3.25
CA LEU A 57 11.29 8.21 -4.48
C LEU A 57 12.65 8.88 -4.18
N ARG A 58 12.75 9.65 -3.09
CA ARG A 58 14.03 10.27 -2.70
C ARG A 58 15.08 9.24 -2.30
N MET A 59 14.70 8.19 -1.58
CA MET A 59 15.64 7.13 -1.17
C MET A 59 16.07 6.27 -2.36
N GLN A 60 15.13 5.99 -3.28
CA GLN A 60 15.36 5.31 -4.53
C GLN A 60 16.42 6.03 -5.38
N ARG A 61 16.28 7.34 -5.59
CA ARG A 61 17.22 8.15 -6.37
C ARG A 61 18.66 8.11 -5.85
N ASN A 62 18.84 7.98 -4.54
CA ASN A 62 20.17 7.93 -3.93
C ASN A 62 20.84 6.56 -4.05
N THR A 63 20.05 5.48 -4.15
CA THR A 63 20.53 4.09 -4.15
C THR A 63 20.50 3.44 -5.53
N GLY A 64 19.77 4.02 -6.49
CA GLY A 64 19.53 3.42 -7.81
C GLY A 64 18.60 2.20 -7.79
N ARG A 65 18.00 1.91 -6.64
CA ARG A 65 17.18 0.72 -6.40
C ARG A 65 15.83 0.80 -7.13
N GLN A 66 15.28 -0.31 -7.63
CA GLN A 66 13.87 -0.33 -8.08
C GLN A 66 12.94 -0.69 -6.92
N VAL A 67 11.85 0.06 -6.74
CA VAL A 67 10.84 -0.22 -5.71
C VAL A 67 9.50 -0.44 -6.41
N LEU A 68 8.86 -1.58 -6.13
CA LEU A 68 7.49 -1.88 -6.54
C LEU A 68 6.59 -1.80 -5.31
N ILE A 69 5.44 -1.16 -5.44
CA ILE A 69 4.50 -0.94 -4.33
C ILE A 69 3.13 -1.46 -4.76
N SER A 70 2.49 -2.25 -3.90
CA SER A 70 1.04 -2.44 -3.95
C SER A 70 0.39 -1.44 -2.99
N THR A 71 -0.76 -0.89 -3.37
CA THR A 71 -1.44 0.11 -2.54
C THR A 71 -2.93 0.12 -2.84
N HIS A 72 -3.73 0.31 -1.80
CA HIS A 72 -5.15 0.68 -1.91
C HIS A 72 -5.37 2.13 -1.44
N SER A 73 -4.29 2.87 -1.17
CA SER A 73 -4.34 4.22 -0.64
C SER A 73 -4.40 5.26 -1.75
N ALA A 74 -5.58 5.83 -1.94
CA ALA A 74 -5.75 7.03 -2.76
C ALA A 74 -4.83 8.18 -2.30
N VAL A 75 -4.54 8.27 -0.99
CA VAL A 75 -3.64 9.28 -0.43
C VAL A 75 -2.21 9.09 -0.92
N LEU A 76 -1.72 7.85 -0.98
CA LEU A 76 -0.38 7.55 -1.47
C LEU A 76 -0.29 7.78 -2.98
N LEU A 77 -1.30 7.30 -3.73
CA LEU A 77 -1.37 7.40 -5.18
C LEU A 77 -1.56 8.86 -5.67
N SER A 78 -2.12 9.73 -4.84
CA SER A 78 -2.31 11.16 -5.17
C SER A 78 -1.04 12.02 -5.08
N ASP A 79 0.11 11.42 -4.77
CA ASP A 79 1.38 12.15 -4.75
C ASP A 79 1.73 12.64 -6.18
N PRO A 80 1.97 13.96 -6.38
CA PRO A 80 2.19 14.53 -7.71
C PRO A 80 3.50 14.10 -8.37
N ASP A 81 4.42 13.48 -7.62
CA ASP A 81 5.65 12.93 -8.18
C ASP A 81 5.47 11.51 -8.79
N ILE A 82 4.25 10.95 -8.77
CA ILE A 82 3.91 9.67 -9.41
C ILE A 82 3.34 9.94 -10.81
N GLU A 83 4.03 9.44 -11.84
CA GLU A 83 3.58 9.55 -13.23
C GLU A 83 2.60 8.42 -13.60
N PRO A 84 1.65 8.63 -14.53
CA PRO A 84 0.71 7.59 -14.97
C PRO A 84 1.39 6.30 -15.43
N GLU A 85 2.53 6.39 -16.11
CA GLU A 85 3.27 5.22 -16.61
C GLU A 85 3.90 4.36 -15.51
N GLU A 86 4.00 4.90 -14.29
CA GLU A 86 4.50 4.20 -13.11
C GLU A 86 3.41 3.40 -12.38
N VAL A 87 2.15 3.57 -12.79
CA VAL A 87 0.98 2.98 -12.13
C VAL A 87 0.39 1.85 -12.97
N LEU A 88 0.35 0.66 -12.37
CA LEU A 88 -0.34 -0.51 -12.92
C LEU A 88 -1.68 -0.70 -12.24
N LEU A 89 -2.75 -0.64 -13.02
CA LEU A 89 -4.09 -0.98 -12.58
C LEU A 89 -4.32 -2.48 -12.68
N LEU A 90 -4.68 -3.09 -11.55
CA LEU A 90 -5.08 -4.49 -11.49
C LEU A 90 -6.59 -4.59 -11.62
N LYS A 91 -7.05 -5.26 -12.68
CA LYS A 91 -8.48 -5.52 -12.92
C LYS A 91 -8.79 -7.01 -12.76
N PRO A 92 -9.85 -7.39 -12.05
CA PRO A 92 -10.26 -8.78 -11.97
C PRO A 92 -10.71 -9.27 -13.36
N VAL A 93 -10.25 -10.47 -13.74
CA VAL A 93 -10.70 -11.18 -14.95
C VAL A 93 -11.30 -12.53 -14.54
N HIS A 94 -11.74 -13.34 -15.51
CA HIS A 94 -12.41 -14.61 -15.21
C HIS A 94 -11.60 -15.52 -14.27
N GLU A 95 -10.28 -15.54 -14.44
CA GLU A 95 -9.33 -16.24 -13.58
C GLU A 95 -8.14 -15.32 -13.28
N GLY A 96 -8.06 -14.81 -12.04
CA GLY A 96 -6.97 -13.93 -11.59
C GLY A 96 -7.18 -12.46 -11.95
N SER A 97 -6.07 -11.74 -12.16
CA SER A 97 -6.07 -10.30 -12.42
C SER A 97 -5.23 -9.98 -13.65
N ALA A 98 -5.70 -9.04 -14.47
CA ALA A 98 -4.92 -8.43 -15.53
C ALA A 98 -4.33 -7.10 -15.06
N ALA A 99 -3.07 -6.84 -15.39
CA ALA A 99 -2.41 -5.57 -15.13
C ALA A 99 -2.36 -4.73 -16.42
N GLU A 100 -2.76 -3.47 -16.32
CA GLU A 100 -2.62 -2.49 -17.40
C GLU A 100 -1.94 -1.22 -16.87
N VAL A 101 -1.10 -0.59 -17.69
CA VAL A 101 -0.55 0.74 -17.36
C VAL A 101 -1.68 1.74 -17.48
N THR A 102 -1.84 2.61 -16.48
CA THR A 102 -2.86 3.66 -16.57
C THR A 102 -2.42 4.79 -17.50
N GLY A 103 -3.37 5.34 -18.26
CA GLY A 103 -3.14 6.56 -19.04
C GLY A 103 -3.37 7.84 -18.24
N ASP A 104 -4.04 7.73 -17.09
CA ASP A 104 -4.35 8.84 -16.18
C ASP A 104 -4.45 8.29 -14.74
N VAL A 105 -3.70 8.88 -13.80
CA VAL A 105 -3.77 8.49 -12.37
C VAL A 105 -5.17 8.76 -11.79
N THR A 106 -5.92 9.71 -12.36
CA THR A 106 -7.30 10.02 -11.97
C THR A 106 -8.22 8.81 -12.13
N ASP A 107 -8.03 8.01 -13.18
CA ASP A 107 -8.84 6.80 -13.39
C ASP A 107 -8.63 5.79 -12.25
N ALA A 108 -7.38 5.67 -11.79
CA ALA A 108 -7.03 4.82 -10.65
C ALA A 108 -7.62 5.32 -9.34
N LEU A 109 -7.56 6.63 -9.09
CA LEU A 109 -8.17 7.26 -7.92
C LEU A 109 -9.70 7.06 -7.91
N LEU A 110 -10.35 7.20 -9.07
CA LEU A 110 -11.80 6.98 -9.21
C LEU A 110 -12.20 5.52 -8.92
N LEU A 111 -11.36 4.55 -9.29
CA LEU A 111 -11.59 3.15 -8.95
C LEU A 111 -11.47 2.91 -7.44
N LEU A 112 -10.42 3.44 -6.81
CA LEU A 112 -10.23 3.33 -5.36
C LEU A 112 -11.37 3.99 -4.56
N ASP A 113 -11.88 5.13 -5.01
CA ASP A 113 -13.03 5.79 -4.39
C ASP A 113 -14.30 4.95 -4.49
N ARG A 114 -14.49 4.22 -5.60
CA ARG A 114 -15.62 3.28 -5.78
C ARG A 114 -15.49 2.06 -4.88
N ASP A 115 -14.30 1.47 -4.77
CA ASP A 115 -14.06 0.32 -3.89
C ASP A 115 -14.38 0.67 -2.43
N VAL A 116 -13.95 1.86 -1.98
CA VAL A 116 -14.28 2.37 -0.64
C VAL A 116 -15.79 2.60 -0.47
N ALA A 117 -16.48 3.07 -1.51
CA ALA A 117 -17.93 3.27 -1.47
C ALA A 117 -18.69 1.93 -1.41
N GLU A 118 -18.26 0.92 -2.16
CA GLU A 118 -18.84 -0.42 -2.17
C GLU A 118 -18.58 -1.17 -0.86
N GLU A 119 -17.39 -1.02 -0.26
CA GLU A 119 -17.08 -1.61 1.04
C GLU A 119 -17.91 -0.99 2.18
N ARG A 120 -18.26 0.30 2.06
CA ARG A 120 -19.09 1.03 3.03
C ARG A 120 -20.59 0.86 2.82
N ALA A 121 -21.03 0.33 1.68
CA ALA A 121 -22.43 0.02 1.47
C ALA A 121 -22.86 -1.11 2.43
N PRO A 122 -24.06 -1.06 3.03
CA PRO A 122 -24.59 -2.20 3.75
C PRO A 122 -24.60 -3.40 2.80
N ARG A 123 -23.83 -4.45 3.10
CA ARG A 123 -23.77 -5.68 2.30
C ARG A 123 -25.09 -6.44 2.42
N GLU A 124 -26.16 -5.91 1.85
CA GLU A 124 -27.38 -6.66 1.58
C GLU A 124 -27.15 -7.42 0.27
N ARG A 125 -26.86 -8.71 0.40
CA ARG A 125 -26.70 -9.73 -0.66
C ARG A 125 -25.32 -9.86 -1.31
N THR A 126 -24.39 -10.41 -0.54
CA THR A 126 -23.45 -11.40 -1.08
C THR A 126 -23.75 -12.73 -0.39
N LEU A 127 -24.95 -13.27 -0.65
CA LEU A 127 -25.18 -14.70 -0.41
C LEU A 127 -24.42 -15.43 -1.51
N GLU A 128 -23.33 -16.10 -1.14
CA GLU A 128 -22.69 -17.12 -1.97
C GLU A 128 -23.78 -18.00 -2.58
N LYS A 129 -23.76 -18.15 -3.91
CA LYS A 129 -24.71 -19.01 -4.63
C LYS A 129 -24.37 -20.50 -4.50
N ASP A 130 -23.25 -20.86 -3.88
CA ASP A 130 -22.91 -22.26 -3.63
C ASP A 130 -21.93 -22.43 -2.44
N PRO A 131 -22.40 -22.87 -1.25
CA PRO A 131 -21.55 -23.05 -0.08
C PRO A 131 -20.52 -24.19 -0.20
N ASN A 132 -20.51 -24.93 -1.32
CA ASN A 132 -19.57 -26.04 -1.54
C ASN A 132 -18.24 -25.62 -2.22
N GLN A 133 -18.04 -24.36 -2.60
CA GLN A 133 -16.77 -23.94 -3.24
C GLN A 133 -15.57 -23.83 -2.28
N LEU A 134 -15.78 -23.93 -0.96
CA LEU A 134 -14.70 -23.93 0.03
C LEU A 134 -14.04 -25.30 0.25
N SER A 135 -14.52 -26.37 -0.40
CA SER A 135 -13.94 -27.72 -0.26
C SER A 135 -12.78 -28.02 -1.23
N LEU A 136 -12.16 -27.00 -1.84
CA LEU A 136 -11.05 -27.17 -2.79
C LEU A 136 -9.69 -27.50 -2.14
N PHE A 137 -9.68 -27.82 -0.85
CA PHE A 137 -8.54 -28.37 -0.13
C PHE A 137 -8.94 -29.67 0.59
N GLU A 138 -9.04 -30.76 -0.18
CA GLU A 138 -8.81 -32.14 0.30
C GLU A 138 -7.68 -32.78 -0.50
#